data_AF-A0A5P9Q2G7-F1
#
_entry.id   AF-A0A5P9Q2G7-F1
#
_cell.length_a   1.000
_cell.length_b   1.000
_cell.length_c   1.000
_cell.angle_alpha   90.00
_cell.angle_beta   90.00
_cell.angle_gamma   90.00
#
_symmetry.space_group_name_H-M   'P 1'
#
loop_
_entity.id
_entity.type
_entity.pdbx_description
1 polymer ?
#
loop_
_entity_poly.entity_id
_entity_poly.type
_entity_poly.pdbx_seq_one_letter_code
_entity_poly.pdbx_strand_id
1 'polypeptide(L)' 'MSCGVEFWGHGGSIPGFRTRGGVTSNGRAVNVTVNQLTESGSDAMLRAVDTAACAA' A
#
# COMPACT_ATOMS: atom_id res chain seq x y z
N MET A 1 -1.52 -10.10 -2.65
CA MET A 1 -0.61 -9.36 -3.55
C MET A 1 -0.51 -10.09 -4.88
N SER A 2 -0.19 -9.41 -5.97
CA SER A 2 -0.12 -9.98 -7.33
C SER A 2 0.86 -11.15 -7.46
N CYS A 3 1.91 -11.15 -6.63
CA CYS A 3 2.91 -12.23 -6.54
C CYS A 3 2.54 -13.37 -5.58
N GLY A 4 1.29 -13.44 -5.10
CA GLY A 4 0.81 -14.54 -4.26
C GLY A 4 1.24 -14.51 -2.79
N VAL A 5 2.05 -13.53 -2.37
CA VAL A 5 2.38 -13.35 -0.94
C VAL A 5 1.21 -12.75 -0.17
N GLU A 6 1.01 -13.25 1.05
CA GLU A 6 0.10 -12.65 2.01
C GLU A 6 0.70 -11.34 2.53
N PHE A 7 -0.15 -10.33 2.75
CA PHE A 7 0.25 -9.01 3.23
C PHE A 7 -0.74 -8.55 4.30
N TRP A 8 -0.25 -8.36 5.52
CA TRP A 8 -1.05 -7.82 6.62
C TRP A 8 -0.69 -6.37 6.82
N GLY A 9 -1.70 -5.52 6.88
CA GLY A 9 -1.49 -4.09 6.92
C GLY A 9 -2.55 -3.35 7.70
N HIS A 10 -2.25 -2.08 7.91
CA HIS A 10 -3.21 -1.09 8.38
C HIS A 10 -2.99 0.19 7.58
N GLY A 11 -4.07 0.92 7.35
CA GLY A 11 -4.04 2.19 6.67
C GLY A 11 -4.84 3.23 7.43
N GLY A 12 -4.61 4.49 7.12
CA GLY A 12 -5.37 5.62 7.63
C GLY A 12 -5.83 6.52 6.50
N SER A 13 -6.94 7.21 6.71
CA SER A 13 -7.33 8.36 5.87
C SER A 13 -7.81 9.47 6.78
N ILE A 14 -7.25 10.66 6.59
CA ILE A 14 -7.68 11.92 7.22
C ILE A 14 -7.81 12.95 6.10
N PRO A 15 -8.54 14.08 6.28
CA PRO A 15 -8.58 15.12 5.27
C PRO A 15 -7.18 15.52 4.79
N GLY A 16 -6.95 15.41 3.48
CA GLY A 16 -5.67 15.73 2.84
C GLY A 16 -4.61 14.63 2.84
N PHE A 17 -4.75 13.53 3.60
CA PHE A 17 -3.73 12.48 3.66
C PHE A 17 -4.28 11.06 3.74
N ARG A 18 -3.52 10.13 3.17
CA ARG A 18 -3.79 8.69 3.27
C ARG A 18 -2.51 7.89 3.41
N THR A 19 -2.58 6.84 4.23
CA THR A 19 -1.50 5.87 4.41
C THR A 19 -1.97 4.45 4.09
N ARG A 20 -1.08 3.65 3.51
CA ARG A 20 -1.25 2.20 3.35
C ARG A 20 0.10 1.58 3.70
N GLY A 21 0.15 0.84 4.80
CA GLY A 21 1.34 0.14 5.24
C GLY A 21 1.04 -1.29 5.64
N GLY A 22 2.08 -2.11 5.67
CA GLY A 22 1.98 -3.50 6.08
C GLY A 22 3.26 -4.28 5.84
N VAL A 23 3.17 -5.59 6.11
CA VAL A 23 4.27 -6.54 6.01
C VAL A 23 3.80 -7.79 5.28
N THR A 24 4.65 -8.31 4.40
CA THR A 24 4.41 -9.60 3.73
C THR A 24 4.72 -10.79 4.65
N SER A 25 4.19 -11.97 4.35
CA SER A 25 4.52 -13.22 5.06
C SER A 25 5.99 -13.61 5.08
N ASN A 26 6.77 -13.12 4.12
CA ASN A 26 8.22 -13.28 4.08
C ASN A 26 9.01 -12.10 4.68
N GLY A 27 8.34 -11.15 5.35
CA GLY A 27 8.98 -10.12 6.18
C GLY A 27 9.30 -8.78 5.49
N ARG A 28 8.89 -8.57 4.24
CA ARG A 28 9.08 -7.29 3.54
C ARG A 28 8.05 -6.27 4.03
N ALA A 29 8.51 -5.14 4.55
CA ALA A 29 7.67 -4.03 4.99
C ALA A 29 7.51 -2.97 3.90
N VAL A 30 6.29 -2.49 3.69
CA VAL A 30 5.96 -1.43 2.73
C VAL A 30 5.10 -0.39 3.46
N ASN A 31 5.38 0.90 3.24
CA ASN A 31 4.52 1.99 3.69
C ASN A 31 4.47 3.11 2.65
N VAL A 32 3.26 3.48 2.22
CA VAL A 32 3.02 4.53 1.23
C VAL A 32 2.16 5.61 1.86
N THR A 33 2.56 6.87 1.70
CA THR A 33 1.79 8.05 2.13
C THR A 33 1.55 8.95 0.93
N VAL A 34 0.32 9.42 0.77
CA VAL A 34 -0.07 10.38 -0.27
C VAL A 34 -0.80 11.56 0.35
N ASN A 35 -0.73 12.72 -0.32
CA ASN A 35 -1.39 13.97 0.07
C ASN A 35 -2.65 14.30 -0.77
N GLN A 36 -3.25 13.27 -1.39
CA GLN A 36 -4.48 13.41 -2.19
C GLN A 36 -5.45 12.26 -1.90
N LEU A 37 -6.75 12.58 -1.94
CA LEU A 37 -7.87 11.67 -1.68
C LEU A 37 -8.83 11.65 -2.87
N THR A 38 -8.36 11.18 -4.02
CA THR A 38 -9.21 10.91 -5.19
C THR A 38 -9.39 9.41 -5.37
N GLU A 39 -10.49 8.99 -5.99
CA GLU A 39 -10.69 7.57 -6.33
C GLU A 39 -9.56 7.06 -7.23
N SER A 40 -9.20 7.80 -8.29
CA SER A 40 -8.09 7.43 -9.18
C SER A 40 -6.73 7.35 -8.48
N GLY A 41 -6.48 8.22 -7.48
CA GLY A 41 -5.29 8.18 -6.65
C GLY A 41 -5.27 6.97 -5.71
N SER A 42 -6.44 6.48 -5.30
CA SER A 42 -6.60 5.28 -4.47
C SER A 42 -6.08 4.04 -5.20
N ASP A 43 -6.50 3.86 -6.45
CA ASP A 43 -6.06 2.74 -7.28
C ASP A 43 -4.56 2.81 -7.57
N ALA A 44 -4.04 4.00 -7.87
CA ALA A 44 -2.62 4.21 -8.08
C ALA A 44 -1.80 3.88 -6.84
N MET A 45 -2.27 4.28 -5.65
CA MET A 45 -1.63 3.97 -4.38
C MET A 45 -1.60 2.46 -4.12
N LEU A 46 -2.71 1.74 -4.35
CA LEU A 46 -2.76 0.29 -4.16
C LEU A 46 -1.82 -0.44 -5.14
N ARG A 47 -1.72 0.02 -6.39
CA ARG A 47 -0.73 -0.50 -7.35
C ARG A 47 0.71 -0.27 -6.88
N ALA A 48 1.00 0.89 -6.28
CA ALA A 48 2.33 1.17 -5.73
C ALA A 48 2.66 0.25 -4.55
N VAL A 49 1.70 -0.01 -3.65
CA VAL A 49 1.87 -0.97 -2.54
C VAL A 49 2.14 -2.37 -3.08
N ASP A 50 1.35 -2.84 -4.05
CA ASP A 50 1.51 -4.16 -4.66
C ASP A 50 2.88 -4.31 -5.34
N THR A 51 3.28 -3.32 -6.15
CA THR A 51 4.60 -3.30 -6.81
C THR A 51 5.75 -3.38 -5.81
N ALA A 52 5.68 -2.60 -4.73
CA ALA A 52 6.73 -2.60 -3.70
C ALA A 52 6.77 -3.92 -2.91
N ALA A 53 5.60 -4.48 -2.58
CA ALA A 53 5.48 -5.74 -1.85
C ALA A 53 5.96 -6.94 -2.67
N CYS A 54 5.83 -6.87 -4.01
CA CYS A 54 6.19 -7.93 -4.94
C CYS A 54 7.54 -7.75 -5.65
N ALA A 55 8.28 -6.68 -5.37
CA ALA A 55 9.62 -6.53 -5.94
C ALA A 55 10.53 -7.68 -5.47
N ALA A 56 11.40 -8.15 -6.38
CA ALA A 56 12.37 -9.22 -6.11
C ALA A 56 13.36 -8.83 -5.00
#